data_AF-A0A497PXR9-F1
#
_entry.id   AF-A0A497PXR9-F1
#
_cell.length_a   1.000
_cell.length_b   1.000
_cell.length_c   1.000
_cell.angle_alpha   90.00
_cell.angle_beta   90.00
_cell.angle_gamma   90.00
#
_symmetry.space_group_name_H-M   'P 1'
#
loop_
_entity.id
_entity.type
_entity.pdbx_description
1 polymer ?
#
loop_
_entity_poly.entity_id
_entity_poly.type
_entity_poly.pdbx_seq_one_letter_code
_entity_poly.pdbx_strand_id
1 'polypeptide(L)'
;MNNDCPDGTCRLKILEIDRALGHENNEWGVLLKSSENTEDVNNALRFCEVFHLESKVKVTHEGYTVLFRSDVPNKRPHLGI
;
A
#
# COMPACT_ATOMS: atom_id res chain seq x y z
N MET A 1 23.89 20.14 -27.26
CA MET A 1 22.63 20.79 -26.83
C MET A 1 21.50 19.80 -27.07
N ASN A 2 21.03 19.11 -26.02
CA ASN A 2 19.69 18.52 -26.02
C ASN A 2 18.80 19.53 -25.31
N ASN A 3 17.79 20.03 -26.02
CA ASN A 3 17.03 21.24 -25.71
C ASN A 3 15.90 21.02 -24.70
N ASP A 4 15.74 19.82 -24.14
CA ASP A 4 14.54 19.53 -23.35
C ASP A 4 14.63 19.99 -21.89
N CYS A 5 15.81 20.15 -21.30
CA CYS A 5 15.94 20.49 -19.87
C CYS A 5 17.25 21.22 -19.50
N PRO A 6 17.36 22.54 -19.77
CA PRO A 6 18.60 23.31 -19.60
C PRO A 6 19.05 23.51 -18.13
N ASP A 7 18.13 23.51 -17.16
CA ASP A 7 18.44 23.92 -15.78
C ASP A 7 18.40 22.79 -14.74
N GLY A 8 18.27 21.52 -15.16
CA GLY A 8 18.12 20.38 -14.24
C GLY A 8 16.78 20.34 -13.47
N THR A 9 15.98 21.40 -13.54
CA THR A 9 14.64 21.53 -12.93
C THR A 9 13.67 20.48 -13.43
N CYS A 10 13.79 20.02 -14.69
CA CYS A 10 12.99 18.91 -15.16
C CYS A 10 13.26 17.62 -14.40
N ARG A 11 14.52 17.36 -14.03
CA ARG A 11 14.88 16.15 -13.29
C ARG A 11 14.26 16.18 -11.90
N LEU A 12 14.20 17.36 -11.29
CA LEU A 12 13.49 17.58 -10.03
C LEU A 12 11.98 17.40 -10.18
N LYS A 13 11.36 17.97 -11.22
CA LYS A 13 9.93 17.77 -11.49
C LYS A 13 9.58 16.32 -11.81
N ILE A 14 10.44 15.62 -12.56
CA ILE A 14 10.29 14.19 -12.83
C ILE A 14 10.43 13.39 -11.54
N LEU A 15 11.38 13.72 -10.66
CA LEU A 15 11.51 13.09 -9.35
C LEU A 15 10.35 13.43 -8.41
N GLU A 16 9.78 14.62 -8.49
CA GLU A 16 8.59 15.00 -7.72
C GLU A 16 7.34 14.28 -8.23
N ILE A 17 7.20 14.13 -9.55
CA ILE A 17 6.14 13.32 -10.17
C ILE A 17 6.34 11.84 -9.84
N ASP A 18 7.57 11.32 -9.92
CA ASP A 18 7.92 9.94 -9.56
C ASP A 18 7.71 9.69 -8.06
N ARG A 19 7.96 10.68 -7.20
CA ARG A 19 7.67 10.64 -5.77
C ARG A 19 6.17 10.76 -5.49
N ALA A 20 5.43 11.56 -6.27
CA ALA A 20 3.98 11.67 -6.14
C ALA A 20 3.26 10.41 -6.63
N LEU A 21 3.75 9.78 -7.70
CA LEU A 21 3.25 8.51 -8.23
C LEU A 21 3.73 7.32 -7.39
N GLY A 22 4.92 7.40 -6.80
CA GLY A 22 5.53 6.35 -5.97
C GLY A 22 4.95 6.25 -4.55
N HIS A 23 4.11 7.20 -4.14
CA HIS A 23 3.44 7.22 -2.83
C HIS A 23 1.95 6.83 -2.89
N GLU A 24 1.39 6.54 -4.05
CA GLU A 24 0.00 6.09 -4.14
C GLU A 24 -0.08 4.61 -4.58
N ASN A 25 -0.39 3.75 -3.60
CA ASN A 25 -0.89 2.37 -3.73
C ASN A 25 0.10 1.21 -3.67
N ASN A 26 1.07 1.22 -2.73
CA ASN A 26 1.72 -0.04 -2.32
C ASN A 26 2.08 -0.14 -0.84
N GLU A 27 1.46 0.70 -0.01
CA GLU A 27 1.66 0.68 1.44
C GLU A 27 0.79 -0.41 2.08
N TRP A 28 1.43 -1.26 2.86
CA TRP A 28 0.76 -2.30 3.63
C TRP A 28 0.11 -1.68 4.88
N GLY A 29 -1.22 -1.71 4.95
CA GLY A 29 -1.99 -1.39 6.15
C GLY A 29 -1.91 -2.49 7.21
N VAL A 30 -2.17 -2.15 8.47
CA VAL A 30 -2.23 -3.11 9.58
C VAL A 30 -3.67 -3.49 9.84
N LEU A 31 -4.00 -4.78 9.72
CA LEU A 31 -5.32 -5.32 10.05
C LEU A 31 -5.38 -5.84 11.49
N LEU A 32 -4.36 -6.60 11.88
CA LEU A 32 -4.21 -7.13 13.24
C LEU A 32 -2.84 -6.73 13.78
N LYS A 33 -2.83 -5.93 14.84
CA LYS A 33 -1.61 -5.54 15.53
C LYS A 33 -1.32 -6.58 16.60
N SER A 34 -0.22 -7.32 16.45
CA SER A 34 0.37 -8.23 17.45
C SER A 34 -0.65 -9.05 18.27
N SER A 35 -0.98 -10.25 17.79
CA SER A 35 -1.71 -11.27 18.56
C SER A 35 -0.90 -12.55 18.65
N GLU A 36 -0.85 -13.19 19.82
CA GLU A 36 -0.27 -14.53 20.00
C GLU A 36 -1.30 -15.63 19.68
N ASN A 37 -2.58 -15.27 19.55
CA ASN A 37 -3.66 -16.21 19.24
C ASN A 37 -3.75 -16.46 17.73
N THR A 38 -3.58 -17.71 17.34
CA THR A 38 -3.64 -18.15 15.94
C THR A 38 -5.06 -18.05 15.36
N GLU A 39 -6.10 -18.08 16.19
CA GLU A 39 -7.48 -17.88 15.73
C GLU A 39 -7.71 -16.46 15.23
N ASP A 40 -7.18 -15.45 15.92
CA ASP A 40 -7.28 -14.04 15.51
C ASP A 40 -6.58 -13.81 14.17
N VAL A 41 -5.41 -14.44 13.98
CA VAL A 41 -4.65 -14.39 12.72
C VAL A 41 -5.47 -15.02 11.59
N ASN A 42 -6.07 -16.19 11.82
CA ASN A 42 -6.91 -16.87 10.83
C ASN A 42 -8.16 -16.05 10.47
N ASN A 43 -8.81 -15.42 11.44
CA ASN A 43 -9.94 -14.54 11.21
C ASN A 43 -9.55 -13.30 10.39
N ALA A 44 -8.38 -12.71 10.68
CA ALA A 44 -7.85 -11.58 9.91
C ALA A 44 -7.46 -11.98 8.46
N LEU A 45 -6.88 -13.16 8.25
CA LEU A 45 -6.59 -13.66 6.91
C LEU A 45 -7.86 -13.96 6.11
N ARG A 46 -8.88 -14.53 6.76
CA ARG A 46 -10.19 -14.79 6.14
C ARG A 46 -10.90 -13.50 5.76
N PHE A 47 -10.77 -12.45 6.56
CA PHE A 47 -11.24 -11.11 6.19
C PHE A 47 -10.55 -10.65 4.89
N CYS A 48 -9.23 -10.73 4.81
CA CYS A 48 -8.50 -10.35 3.59
C CYS A 48 -8.96 -11.15 2.36
N GLU A 49 -9.18 -12.46 2.51
CA GLU A 49 -9.68 -13.31 1.42
C GLU A 49 -11.08 -12.88 0.92
N VAL A 50 -12.02 -12.63 1.84
CA VAL A 50 -13.39 -12.19 1.51
C VAL A 50 -13.41 -10.85 0.77
N PHE A 51 -12.51 -9.94 1.13
CA PHE A 51 -12.41 -8.62 0.51
C PHE A 51 -11.42 -8.55 -0.66
N HIS A 52 -10.88 -9.70 -1.10
CA HIS A 52 -9.87 -9.78 -2.16
C HIS A 52 -8.67 -8.84 -1.92
N LEU A 53 -8.25 -8.74 -0.66
CA LEU A 53 -7.08 -7.97 -0.24
C LEU A 53 -5.86 -8.89 -0.27
N GLU A 54 -4.74 -8.36 -0.72
CA GLU A 54 -3.47 -9.05 -0.52
C GLU A 54 -3.11 -8.97 0.97
N SER A 55 -2.66 -10.08 1.56
CA SER A 55 -2.34 -10.16 2.98
C SER A 55 -0.96 -10.79 3.22
N LYS A 56 -0.31 -10.37 4.30
CA LYS A 56 0.94 -10.99 4.80
C LYS A 56 0.95 -11.03 6.32
N VAL A 57 1.52 -12.08 6.88
CA VAL A 57 1.73 -12.21 8.33
C VAL A 57 3.20 -11.90 8.65
N LYS A 58 3.42 -10.98 9.57
CA LYS A 58 4.74 -10.67 10.13
C LYS A 58 4.82 -11.25 11.54
N VAL A 59 5.80 -12.13 11.76
CA VAL A 59 6.12 -12.62 13.10
C VAL A 59 7.01 -11.59 13.80
N THR A 60 6.63 -11.17 14.99
CA THR A 60 7.40 -10.28 15.86
C THR A 60 7.64 -10.95 17.20
N HIS A 61 8.42 -10.32 18.08
CA HIS A 61 8.64 -10.77 19.44
C HIS A 61 7.38 -10.64 20.33
N GLU A 62 6.36 -9.91 19.86
CA GLU A 62 5.08 -9.66 20.55
C GLU A 62 3.95 -10.54 19.96
N GLY A 63 4.26 -11.46 19.05
CA GLY A 63 3.30 -12.33 18.38
C GLY A 63 3.19 -12.08 16.87
N TYR A 64 1.99 -12.22 16.32
CA TYR A 64 1.71 -12.11 14.89
C TYR A 64 1.04 -10.79 14.54
N THR A 65 1.55 -10.12 13.52
CA THR A 65 0.93 -8.94 12.91
C THR A 65 0.41 -9.30 11.53
N VAL A 66 -0.86 -9.03 11.24
CA VAL A 66 -1.43 -9.22 9.90
C VAL A 66 -1.49 -7.88 9.20
N LEU A 67 -0.87 -7.83 8.03
CA LEU A 67 -0.83 -6.67 7.16
C LEU A 67 -1.63 -6.95 5.90
N PHE A 68 -2.25 -5.94 5.33
CA PHE A 68 -3.04 -6.04 4.11
C PHE A 68 -2.71 -4.90 3.13
N ARG A 69 -2.93 -5.11 1.84
CA ARG A 69 -2.98 -4.03 0.85
C ARG A 69 -4.06 -4.34 -0.19
N SER A 70 -4.64 -3.30 -0.74
CA SER A 70 -5.58 -3.44 -1.87
C SER A 70 -4.79 -3.21 -3.15
N ASP A 71 -4.78 -4.21 -4.03
CA ASP A 71 -4.26 -4.05 -5.40
C ASP A 71 -5.33 -3.43 -6.33
N VAL A 72 -6.50 -3.10 -5.78
CA VAL A 72 -7.54 -2.39 -6.52
C VAL A 72 -7.04 -0.96 -6.70
N PRO A 73 -6.70 -0.52 -7.94
CA PRO A 73 -6.43 0.89 -8.17
C PRO A 73 -7.64 1.63 -7.66
N ASN A 74 -7.40 2.63 -6.80
CA ASN A 74 -8.41 3.45 -6.18
C ASN A 74 -9.22 4.19 -7.27
N LYS A 75 -10.12 3.48 -7.95
CA LYS A 75 -11.22 4.06 -8.70
C LYS A 75 -12.15 4.56 -7.61
N ARG A 76 -11.81 5.74 -7.07
CA ARG A 76 -12.83 6.60 -6.47
C ARG A 76 -13.98 6.56 -7.47
N PRO A 77 -15.20 6.18 -7.07
CA PRO A 77 -16.34 6.48 -7.91
C PRO A 77 -16.29 7.99 -8.09
N HIS A 78 -15.99 8.45 -9.31
CA HIS A 78 -16.32 9.80 -9.69
C HIS A 78 -17.83 9.89 -9.48
N LEU A 79 -18.26 10.41 -8.33
CA LEU A 79 -19.56 11.04 -8.22
C LEU A 79 -19.49 12.21 -9.19
N GLY A 80 -19.89 11.93 -10.44
CA GLY A 80 -20.34 12.97 -11.34
C GLY A 80 -21.69 13.44 -10.82
N ILE A 81 -21.67 14.56 -10.10
CA ILE A 81 -22.80 15.47 -9.96
C ILE A 81 -22.23 16.87 -10.14
#